data_AF-A0A5J4RUE5-F1
#
_entry.id   AF-A0A5J4RUE5-F1
#
_cell.length_a   1.000
_cell.length_b   1.000
_cell.length_c   1.000
_cell.angle_alpha   90.00
_cell.angle_beta   90.00
_cell.angle_gamma   90.00
#
_symmetry.space_group_name_H-M   'P 1'
#
loop_
_entity.id
_entity.type
_entity.pdbx_description
1 polymer ?
#
loop_
_entity_poly.entity_id
_entity_poly.type
_entity_poly.pdbx_seq_one_letter_code
_entity_poly.pdbx_strand_id
1 'polypeptide(L)'
;KRFIIEHFQQITDQPLIKTEEDGILRLNNVTHSGDYHIKDKTTGGITSQQTEHQIQAPYIEALGIKVLLDGVTIEPFNFNNCNGIVLNGSQRPNNHQFLAEKSNFNVLNQIRQSFINSQQFTVGIKDFAYQSINFNRNHLNTQNQREMNVEIVKTCDWNTGSVNIENRIGFIDKTTFNGLSEGTLKVWSNGIVTLKDAVSFYRNTATPSDDILNGSQRNIICGGKDGLLLQAQLLEESSSFKEVKVDESIIQSNNRWVLSDSGTCSIFGSLNLEKLLLF
;
A
#
# COMPACT_ATOMS: atom_id res chain seq x y z
N LYS A 1 26.55 6.25 -0.12
CA LYS A 1 26.52 5.42 1.11
C LYS A 1 25.06 5.08 1.37
N ARG A 2 24.70 3.79 1.40
CA ARG A 2 23.32 3.33 1.64
C ARG A 2 23.15 3.13 3.14
N PHE A 3 22.14 3.75 3.75
CA PHE A 3 21.78 3.49 5.15
C PHE A 3 20.67 2.46 5.14
N ILE A 4 20.90 1.30 5.76
CA ILE A 4 19.98 0.16 5.74
C ILE A 4 19.50 -0.06 7.17
N ILE A 5 18.19 -0.22 7.33
CA ILE A 5 17.56 -0.62 8.59
C ILE A 5 16.86 -1.95 8.34
N GLU A 6 17.16 -2.95 9.15
CA GLU A 6 16.68 -4.33 8.97
C GLU A 6 16.13 -4.90 10.28
N HIS A 7 15.20 -5.85 10.17
CA HIS A 7 14.77 -6.65 11.31
C HIS A 7 15.91 -7.60 11.71
N PHE A 8 16.52 -7.35 12.88
CA PHE A 8 17.62 -8.18 13.38
C PHE A 8 17.15 -9.55 13.92
N GLN A 9 15.88 -9.68 14.29
CA GLN A 9 15.26 -10.92 14.75
C GLN A 9 14.11 -11.30 13.82
N GLN A 10 14.09 -12.57 13.40
CA GLN A 10 13.19 -13.10 12.37
C GLN A 10 11.72 -13.20 12.82
N ILE A 11 11.48 -13.24 14.13
CA ILE A 11 10.14 -13.21 14.74
C ILE A 11 10.16 -12.09 15.77
N THR A 12 9.43 -11.03 15.48
CA THR A 12 9.22 -9.92 16.40
C THR A 12 7.81 -9.41 16.24
N ASP A 13 7.18 -9.09 17.37
CA ASP A 13 5.86 -8.44 17.43
C ASP A 13 5.99 -6.91 17.49
N GLN A 14 7.23 -6.41 17.50
CA GLN A 14 7.54 -4.99 17.61
C GLN A 14 7.89 -4.39 16.24
N PRO A 15 7.40 -3.17 15.95
CA PRO A 15 7.78 -2.46 14.74
C PRO A 15 9.28 -2.16 14.72
N LEU A 16 9.87 -2.05 13.53
CA LEU A 16 11.28 -1.64 13.41
C LEU A 16 11.50 -0.21 13.89
N ILE A 17 10.55 0.68 13.58
CA ILE A 17 10.51 2.05 14.07
C ILE A 17 9.10 2.36 14.57
N LYS A 18 9.00 2.77 15.83
CA LYS A 18 7.77 3.28 16.44
C LYS A 18 7.86 4.77 16.69
N THR A 19 6.79 5.51 16.41
CA THR A 19 6.61 6.88 16.92
C THR A 19 5.34 7.00 17.74
N GLU A 20 5.39 7.80 18.80
CA GLU A 20 4.28 8.03 19.72
C GLU A 20 4.15 9.53 20.03
N GLU A 21 3.02 9.94 20.61
CA GLU A 21 2.75 11.31 21.07
C GLU A 21 3.03 12.39 20.01
N ASP A 22 3.88 13.37 20.31
CA ASP A 22 4.29 14.45 19.39
C ASP A 22 5.51 14.05 18.52
N GLY A 23 5.77 12.75 18.42
CA GLY A 23 6.90 12.20 17.67
C GLY A 23 6.86 12.54 16.18
N ILE A 24 8.03 12.91 15.66
CA ILE A 24 8.26 13.18 14.23
C ILE A 24 9.34 12.21 13.72
N LEU A 25 8.97 11.36 12.76
CA LEU A 25 9.91 10.52 12.03
C LEU A 25 10.27 11.18 10.69
N ARG A 26 11.55 11.32 10.42
CA ARG A 26 12.05 11.70 9.10
C ARG A 26 13.13 10.74 8.64
N LEU A 27 12.88 10.07 7.52
CA LEU A 27 13.83 9.17 6.88
C LEU A 27 14.22 9.76 5.52
N ASN A 28 15.51 10.00 5.31
CA ASN A 28 16.05 10.50 4.06
C ASN A 28 17.05 9.48 3.48
N ASN A 29 16.83 9.00 2.26
CA ASN A 29 17.70 8.04 1.55
C ASN A 29 17.98 6.75 2.35
N VAL A 30 16.95 6.24 3.03
CA VAL A 30 17.01 5.02 3.84
C VAL A 30 16.48 3.84 3.06
N THR A 31 17.09 2.67 3.24
CA THR A 31 16.54 1.40 2.78
C THR A 31 16.00 0.61 3.98
N HIS A 32 14.74 0.20 3.90
CA HIS A 32 14.21 -0.85 4.77
C HIS A 32 14.37 -2.19 4.06
N SER A 33 15.00 -3.13 4.76
CA SER A 33 15.23 -4.49 4.28
C SER A 33 14.69 -5.49 5.29
N GLY A 34 14.20 -6.63 4.83
CA GLY A 34 14.11 -7.82 5.69
C GLY A 34 15.16 -8.88 5.37
N ASP A 35 15.96 -8.71 4.32
CA ASP A 35 17.19 -9.46 4.12
C ASP A 35 18.24 -9.02 5.14
N TYR A 36 19.05 -9.99 5.57
CA TYR A 36 20.18 -9.76 6.46
C TYR A 36 21.40 -9.30 5.67
N HIS A 37 21.96 -8.15 6.03
CA HIS A 37 23.10 -7.57 5.33
C HIS A 37 24.41 -7.79 6.09
N ILE A 38 25.33 -8.52 5.46
CA ILE A 38 26.67 -8.75 6.00
C ILE A 38 27.67 -7.85 5.28
N LYS A 39 28.38 -7.03 6.05
CA LYS A 39 29.51 -6.27 5.54
C LYS A 39 30.77 -7.13 5.57
N ASP A 40 31.35 -7.37 4.40
CA ASP A 40 32.70 -7.94 4.30
C ASP A 40 33.71 -6.94 4.88
N LYS A 41 34.41 -7.36 5.93
CA LYS A 41 35.40 -6.53 6.64
C LYS A 41 36.65 -6.26 5.80
N THR A 42 36.89 -7.05 4.76
CA THR A 42 38.09 -7.03 3.91
C THR A 42 37.86 -6.19 2.67
N THR A 43 36.73 -6.40 1.98
CA THR A 43 36.41 -5.69 0.72
C THR A 43 35.53 -4.45 0.95
N GLY A 44 34.88 -4.36 2.10
CA GLY A 44 33.87 -3.33 2.39
C GLY A 44 32.55 -3.51 1.63
N GLY A 45 32.44 -4.58 0.82
CA GLY A 45 31.22 -4.96 0.12
C GLY A 45 30.12 -5.37 1.09
N ILE A 46 28.88 -5.15 0.69
CA ILE A 46 27.70 -5.60 1.44
C ILE A 46 27.05 -6.72 0.62
N THR A 47 26.93 -7.91 1.22
CA THR A 47 26.18 -9.03 0.67
C THR A 47 24.87 -9.17 1.44
N SER A 48 23.76 -9.36 0.72
CA SER A 48 22.48 -9.71 1.34
C SER A 48 22.34 -11.23 1.43
N GLN A 49 21.80 -11.70 2.55
CA GLN A 49 21.31 -13.05 2.73
C GLN A 49 19.80 -12.98 2.88
N GLN A 50 19.11 -13.66 1.96
CA GLN A 50 17.65 -13.73 2.00
C GLN A 50 17.19 -14.49 3.23
N THR A 51 16.19 -13.93 3.92
CA THR A 51 15.51 -14.60 5.02
C THR A 51 14.27 -15.31 4.46
N GLU A 52 14.14 -16.61 4.74
CA GLU A 52 12.94 -17.38 4.35
C GLU A 52 11.75 -17.12 5.30
N HIS A 53 11.92 -16.28 6.31
CA HIS A 53 10.96 -16.04 7.36
C HIS A 53 9.96 -14.95 7.01
N GLN A 54 8.76 -15.06 7.56
CA GLN A 54 7.72 -14.05 7.43
C GLN A 54 7.87 -12.99 8.53
N ILE A 55 7.66 -11.73 8.17
CA ILE A 55 7.64 -10.59 9.10
C ILE A 55 6.19 -10.39 9.54
N GLN A 56 5.99 -10.33 10.85
CA GLN A 56 4.70 -10.21 11.50
C GLN A 56 4.48 -8.83 12.14
N ALA A 57 5.43 -7.90 11.97
CA ALA A 57 5.38 -6.54 12.49
C ALA A 57 5.78 -5.52 11.40
N PRO A 58 5.29 -4.28 11.43
CA PRO A 58 5.58 -3.31 10.37
C PRO A 58 7.01 -2.78 10.46
N TYR A 59 7.54 -2.26 9.35
CA TYR A 59 8.77 -1.44 9.41
C TYR A 59 8.52 -0.14 10.18
N ILE A 60 7.35 0.46 10.00
CA ILE A 60 7.00 1.72 10.65
C ILE A 60 5.61 1.57 11.28
N GLU A 61 5.53 1.78 12.59
CA GLU A 61 4.28 2.04 13.29
C GLU A 61 4.29 3.49 13.76
N ALA A 62 3.35 4.29 13.29
CA ALA A 62 3.27 5.71 13.63
C ALA A 62 1.97 6.04 14.35
N LEU A 63 2.12 6.36 15.63
CA LEU A 63 1.12 7.00 16.49
C LEU A 63 1.43 8.51 16.67
N GLY A 64 2.64 8.93 16.31
CA GLY A 64 3.13 10.30 16.39
C GLY A 64 2.46 11.26 15.39
N ILE A 65 2.80 12.55 15.46
CA ILE A 65 2.17 13.59 14.63
C ILE A 65 2.66 13.63 13.18
N LYS A 66 3.86 13.13 12.88
CA LYS A 66 4.40 13.26 11.51
C LYS A 66 5.40 12.19 11.11
N VAL A 67 5.25 11.71 9.89
CA VAL A 67 6.21 10.84 9.19
C VAL A 67 6.56 11.45 7.84
N LEU A 68 7.86 11.62 7.56
CA LEU A 68 8.36 12.05 6.25
C LEU A 68 9.35 11.02 5.71
N LEU A 69 9.06 10.52 4.51
CA LEU A 69 9.93 9.64 3.74
C LEU A 69 10.40 10.40 2.49
N ASP A 70 11.70 10.57 2.32
CA ASP A 70 12.30 11.19 1.13
C ASP A 70 13.40 10.28 0.59
N GLY A 71 13.25 9.77 -0.63
CA GLY A 71 14.23 8.85 -1.20
C GLY A 71 14.27 7.48 -0.51
N VAL A 72 13.18 7.05 0.16
CA VAL A 72 13.15 5.78 0.90
C VAL A 72 12.91 4.62 -0.06
N THR A 73 13.68 3.54 0.11
CA THR A 73 13.49 2.29 -0.61
C THR A 73 13.01 1.21 0.35
N ILE A 74 11.92 0.53 0.02
CA ILE A 74 11.54 -0.71 0.69
C ILE A 74 11.92 -1.87 -0.23
N GLU A 75 12.80 -2.73 0.27
CA GLU A 75 13.16 -3.98 -0.42
C GLU A 75 12.04 -5.02 -0.28
N PRO A 76 11.93 -5.96 -1.23
CA PRO A 76 10.84 -6.93 -1.22
C PRO A 76 10.84 -7.78 0.04
N PHE A 77 9.68 -7.89 0.68
CA PHE A 77 9.55 -8.71 1.87
C PHE A 77 8.18 -9.39 2.00
N ASN A 78 8.17 -10.57 2.61
CA ASN A 78 6.97 -11.38 2.87
C ASN A 78 6.35 -10.99 4.22
N PHE A 79 5.50 -9.96 4.21
CA PHE A 79 4.65 -9.65 5.35
C PHE A 79 3.56 -10.71 5.48
N ASN A 80 3.44 -11.30 6.67
CA ASN A 80 2.34 -12.19 6.98
C ASN A 80 1.32 -11.45 7.85
N ASN A 81 0.11 -11.28 7.32
CA ASN A 81 -1.01 -10.62 8.02
C ASN A 81 -0.66 -9.23 8.60
N CYS A 82 0.32 -8.52 8.04
CA CYS A 82 0.71 -7.20 8.49
C CYS A 82 1.02 -6.26 7.32
N ASN A 83 1.04 -4.96 7.60
CA ASN A 83 1.42 -3.93 6.62
C ASN A 83 2.88 -3.54 6.80
N GLY A 84 3.53 -3.06 5.74
CA GLY A 84 4.88 -2.48 5.86
C GLY A 84 4.91 -1.21 6.70
N ILE A 85 3.86 -0.39 6.62
CA ILE A 85 3.69 0.87 7.32
C ILE A 85 2.27 0.91 7.89
N VAL A 86 2.17 1.12 9.20
CA VAL A 86 0.91 1.33 9.93
C VAL A 86 0.91 2.74 10.49
N LEU A 87 -0.09 3.54 10.10
CA LEU A 87 -0.29 4.90 10.59
C LEU A 87 -1.63 4.94 11.32
N ASN A 88 -1.60 5.20 12.62
CA ASN A 88 -2.79 5.21 13.46
C ASN A 88 -2.83 6.51 14.27
N GLY A 89 -3.50 7.51 13.70
CA GLY A 89 -3.62 8.83 14.29
C GLY A 89 -4.69 8.87 15.37
N SER A 90 -4.56 9.84 16.28
CA SER A 90 -5.58 10.12 17.28
C SER A 90 -6.59 11.15 16.77
N GLN A 91 -7.83 11.10 17.28
CA GLN A 91 -8.88 12.08 16.93
C GLN A 91 -8.67 13.45 17.60
N ARG A 92 -7.57 13.63 18.32
CA ARG A 92 -7.17 14.90 18.94
C ARG A 92 -6.91 15.95 17.84
N PRO A 93 -6.90 17.25 18.17
CA PRO A 93 -6.62 18.33 17.20
C PRO A 93 -5.24 18.26 16.52
N ASN A 94 -4.44 17.24 16.79
CA ASN A 94 -3.15 17.02 16.17
C ASN A 94 -3.34 16.62 14.70
N ASN A 95 -2.78 17.43 13.80
CA ASN A 95 -2.80 17.15 12.37
C ASN A 95 -1.74 16.08 12.05
N HIS A 96 -2.11 14.81 12.23
CA HIS A 96 -1.26 13.68 11.87
C HIS A 96 -0.98 13.68 10.36
N GLN A 97 0.30 13.64 9.97
CA GLN A 97 0.73 13.77 8.57
C GLN A 97 1.71 12.66 8.17
N PHE A 98 1.46 12.04 7.02
CA PHE A 98 2.41 11.16 6.34
C PHE A 98 2.73 11.74 4.97
N LEU A 99 4.01 12.00 4.71
CA LEU A 99 4.49 12.53 3.44
C LEU A 99 5.56 11.60 2.90
N ALA A 100 5.37 11.09 1.69
CA ALA A 100 6.36 10.27 0.99
C ALA A 100 6.68 10.87 -0.38
N GLU A 101 7.97 11.14 -0.61
CA GLU A 101 8.49 11.68 -1.87
C GLU A 101 9.66 10.83 -2.39
N LYS A 102 9.79 10.70 -3.73
CA LYS A 102 10.95 10.07 -4.41
C LYS A 102 11.27 8.66 -3.90
N SER A 103 10.25 7.94 -3.45
CA SER A 103 10.42 6.67 -2.75
C SER A 103 9.96 5.50 -3.63
N ASN A 104 10.57 4.34 -3.44
CA ASN A 104 10.32 3.13 -4.25
C ASN A 104 10.06 1.93 -3.35
N PHE A 105 8.88 1.34 -3.45
CA PHE A 105 8.49 0.17 -2.68
C PHE A 105 8.41 -1.04 -3.61
N ASN A 106 9.30 -1.99 -3.37
CA ASN A 106 9.27 -3.26 -4.08
C ASN A 106 8.39 -4.23 -3.28
N VAL A 107 7.32 -4.69 -3.92
CA VAL A 107 6.22 -5.44 -3.32
C VAL A 107 6.31 -6.90 -3.77
N LEU A 108 6.28 -7.85 -2.84
CA LEU A 108 6.06 -9.25 -3.21
C LEU A 108 4.59 -9.44 -3.58
N ASN A 109 4.32 -10.01 -4.76
CA ASN A 109 2.97 -10.26 -5.22
C ASN A 109 2.38 -11.53 -4.58
N GLN A 110 2.23 -11.49 -3.26
CA GLN A 110 1.65 -12.56 -2.47
C GLN A 110 0.24 -12.17 -2.02
N ILE A 111 -0.61 -13.18 -1.83
CA ILE A 111 -2.00 -13.01 -1.45
C ILE A 111 -2.09 -12.29 -0.09
N ARG A 112 -3.05 -11.35 0.08
CA ARG A 112 -3.33 -10.62 1.33
C ARG A 112 -2.21 -9.68 1.84
N GLN A 113 -1.54 -8.94 0.97
CA GLN A 113 -0.57 -7.92 1.40
C GLN A 113 -1.06 -6.48 1.14
N SER A 114 -0.92 -5.62 2.15
CA SER A 114 -1.07 -4.17 2.07
C SER A 114 0.23 -3.53 2.57
N PHE A 115 0.63 -2.39 2.01
CA PHE A 115 1.90 -1.74 2.35
C PHE A 115 1.71 -0.57 3.28
N ILE A 116 0.77 0.31 2.98
CA ILE A 116 0.47 1.47 3.82
C ILE A 116 -0.97 1.34 4.28
N ASN A 117 -1.16 1.18 5.59
CA ASN A 117 -2.46 1.30 6.21
C ASN A 117 -2.54 2.61 6.99
N SER A 118 -3.35 3.55 6.51
CA SER A 118 -3.50 4.88 7.08
C SER A 118 -4.87 5.09 7.70
N GLN A 119 -4.90 5.32 9.01
CA GLN A 119 -6.07 5.73 9.76
C GLN A 119 -5.81 7.07 10.44
N GLN A 120 -6.70 8.03 10.22
CA GLN A 120 -6.65 9.35 10.85
C GLN A 120 -5.41 10.22 10.50
N PHE A 121 -4.64 9.83 9.47
CA PHE A 121 -3.49 10.58 8.94
C PHE A 121 -3.80 11.27 7.61
N THR A 122 -3.39 12.52 7.47
CA THR A 122 -3.34 13.18 6.16
C THR A 122 -2.15 12.62 5.37
N VAL A 123 -2.42 11.99 4.23
CA VAL A 123 -1.43 11.27 3.42
C VAL A 123 -1.10 12.07 2.16
N GLY A 124 0.20 12.33 1.93
CA GLY A 124 0.72 12.89 0.68
C GLY A 124 1.76 11.96 0.07
N ILE A 125 1.51 11.46 -1.14
CA ILE A 125 2.44 10.59 -1.88
C ILE A 125 2.76 11.28 -3.20
N LYS A 126 4.05 11.49 -3.47
CA LYS A 126 4.52 12.19 -4.68
C LYS A 126 5.77 11.55 -5.25
N ASP A 127 5.88 11.51 -6.58
CA ASP A 127 7.08 11.02 -7.27
C ASP A 127 7.48 9.62 -6.76
N PHE A 128 6.49 8.72 -6.67
CA PHE A 128 6.59 7.46 -5.95
C PHE A 128 6.41 6.26 -6.89
N ALA A 129 7.09 5.14 -6.62
CA ALA A 129 6.92 3.90 -7.39
C ALA A 129 6.56 2.72 -6.47
N TYR A 130 5.49 2.01 -6.81
CA TYR A 130 5.18 0.68 -6.30
C TYR A 130 5.45 -0.33 -7.39
N GLN A 131 6.39 -1.24 -7.15
CA GLN A 131 6.81 -2.24 -8.13
C GLN A 131 6.64 -3.63 -7.56
N SER A 132 5.70 -4.37 -8.12
CA SER A 132 5.59 -5.80 -7.86
C SER A 132 6.81 -6.53 -8.42
N ILE A 133 7.38 -7.42 -7.60
CA ILE A 133 8.43 -8.32 -8.01
C ILE A 133 7.94 -9.77 -7.91
N ASN A 134 8.04 -10.49 -9.04
CA ASN A 134 7.69 -11.90 -9.10
C ASN A 134 8.80 -12.71 -8.44
N PHE A 135 8.54 -13.27 -7.26
CA PHE A 135 9.43 -14.26 -6.68
C PHE A 135 9.27 -15.59 -7.43
N ASN A 136 10.40 -16.27 -7.73
CA ASN A 136 10.36 -17.57 -8.39
C ASN A 136 9.50 -18.56 -7.55
N ARG A 137 8.43 -19.07 -8.17
CA ARG A 137 7.40 -19.94 -7.57
C ARG A 137 7.89 -21.23 -6.94
N ASN A 138 9.15 -21.62 -7.15
CA ASN A 138 9.66 -22.91 -6.68
C ASN A 138 9.74 -23.03 -5.14
N HIS A 139 9.59 -21.94 -4.40
CA HIS A 139 9.52 -21.95 -2.92
C HIS A 139 8.08 -21.81 -2.36
N LEU A 140 7.07 -21.61 -3.21
CA LEU A 140 5.66 -21.51 -2.76
C LEU A 140 5.01 -22.87 -2.44
N ASN A 141 5.63 -23.98 -2.85
CA ASN A 141 5.07 -25.33 -2.64
C ASN A 141 5.13 -25.85 -1.20
N THR A 142 5.73 -25.11 -0.25
CA THR A 142 5.64 -25.42 1.19
C THR A 142 4.62 -24.55 1.94
N GLN A 143 3.89 -23.66 1.25
CA GLN A 143 2.91 -22.74 1.87
C GLN A 143 1.43 -23.16 1.69
N ASN A 144 1.14 -24.29 1.05
CA ASN A 144 -0.19 -24.87 1.15
C ASN A 144 -0.43 -25.32 2.60
N GLN A 145 -1.40 -24.69 3.26
CA GLN A 145 -2.01 -25.14 4.52
C GLN A 145 -1.09 -25.17 5.76
N ARG A 146 -0.62 -24.00 6.18
CA ARG A 146 -0.60 -23.75 7.62
C ARG A 146 -1.70 -22.75 7.93
N GLU A 147 -2.92 -23.25 8.09
CA GLU A 147 -3.86 -22.67 9.04
C GLU A 147 -3.10 -22.56 10.36
N MET A 148 -2.68 -21.36 10.74
CA MET A 148 -2.12 -21.11 12.06
C MET A 148 -3.10 -20.24 12.80
N ASN A 149 -3.61 -20.79 13.90
CA ASN A 149 -4.30 -20.08 14.97
C ASN A 149 -3.33 -19.09 15.64
N VAL A 150 -2.86 -18.08 14.91
CA VAL A 150 -2.01 -17.02 15.46
C VAL A 150 -2.96 -15.92 15.90
N GLU A 151 -2.96 -15.62 17.20
CA GLU A 151 -3.57 -14.42 17.75
C GLU A 151 -3.20 -13.22 16.87
N ILE A 152 -4.21 -12.48 16.41
CA ILE A 152 -3.98 -11.23 15.68
C ILE A 152 -3.11 -10.35 16.59
N VAL A 153 -1.87 -10.11 16.17
CA VAL A 153 -0.97 -9.20 16.88
C VAL A 153 -1.66 -7.83 16.88
N LYS A 154 -1.93 -7.27 18.07
CA LYS A 154 -2.70 -6.02 18.23
C LYS A 154 -2.18 -4.82 17.43
N THR A 155 -0.95 -4.87 16.93
CA THR A 155 -0.30 -3.81 16.13
C THR A 155 -0.56 -3.92 14.63
N CYS A 156 -1.10 -5.05 14.14
CA CYS A 156 -1.26 -5.33 12.71
C CYS A 156 -2.73 -5.59 12.36
N ASP A 157 -3.35 -4.61 11.69
CA ASP A 157 -4.64 -4.78 11.01
C ASP A 157 -4.42 -4.89 9.50
N TRP A 158 -4.76 -6.04 8.92
CA TRP A 158 -4.72 -6.23 7.46
C TRP A 158 -5.88 -5.49 6.77
N ASN A 159 -5.60 -4.94 5.59
CA ASN A 159 -6.61 -4.35 4.73
C ASN A 159 -6.41 -4.73 3.25
N THR A 160 -7.50 -4.72 2.47
CA THR A 160 -7.44 -4.97 1.02
C THR A 160 -6.90 -3.73 0.31
N GLY A 161 -5.86 -3.86 -0.52
CA GLY A 161 -5.20 -2.77 -1.26
C GLY A 161 -3.83 -2.36 -0.73
N SER A 162 -2.89 -2.05 -1.64
CA SER A 162 -1.50 -1.69 -1.27
C SER A 162 -1.38 -0.39 -0.46
N VAL A 163 -2.29 0.55 -0.68
CA VAL A 163 -2.44 1.78 0.11
C VAL A 163 -3.89 1.87 0.57
N ASN A 164 -4.11 1.93 1.88
CA ASN A 164 -5.42 2.18 2.47
C ASN A 164 -5.45 3.55 3.17
N ILE A 165 -6.51 4.31 2.92
CA ILE A 165 -6.74 5.62 3.52
C ILE A 165 -8.15 5.65 4.13
N GLU A 166 -8.20 5.84 5.44
CA GLU A 166 -9.43 5.89 6.23
C GLU A 166 -9.41 7.11 7.17
N ASN A 167 -10.58 7.74 7.35
CA ASN A 167 -10.79 8.84 8.30
C ASN A 167 -9.92 10.09 8.09
N ARG A 168 -9.36 10.32 6.89
CA ARG A 168 -8.61 11.54 6.51
C ARG A 168 -8.45 11.69 5.00
N ILE A 169 -7.69 12.71 4.62
CA ILE A 169 -7.41 13.11 3.25
C ILE A 169 -6.16 12.37 2.73
N GLY A 170 -6.23 11.89 1.48
CA GLY A 170 -5.10 11.41 0.70
C GLY A 170 -4.89 12.23 -0.56
N PHE A 171 -3.64 12.59 -0.85
CA PHE A 171 -3.23 13.25 -2.08
C PHE A 171 -2.12 12.45 -2.74
N ILE A 172 -2.36 11.96 -3.96
CA ILE A 172 -1.41 11.12 -4.70
C ILE A 172 -1.09 11.79 -6.04
N ASP A 173 0.18 12.05 -6.29
CA ASP A 173 0.70 12.73 -7.49
C ASP A 173 1.93 12.00 -8.06
N LYS A 174 2.11 12.02 -9.38
CA LYS A 174 3.25 11.43 -10.10
C LYS A 174 3.67 10.05 -9.56
N THR A 175 2.70 9.19 -9.30
CA THR A 175 2.92 7.89 -8.65
C THR A 175 2.61 6.77 -9.61
N THR A 176 3.49 5.78 -9.70
CA THR A 176 3.28 4.59 -10.54
C THR A 176 3.03 3.36 -9.69
N PHE A 177 1.92 2.68 -9.92
CA PHE A 177 1.58 1.39 -9.33
C PHE A 177 1.66 0.30 -10.39
N ASN A 178 2.57 -0.66 -10.22
CA ASN A 178 2.88 -1.65 -11.25
C ASN A 178 2.84 -3.09 -10.72
N GLY A 179 2.04 -3.94 -11.35
CA GLY A 179 2.03 -5.39 -11.16
C GLY A 179 1.39 -5.91 -9.87
N LEU A 180 0.60 -5.09 -9.16
CA LEU A 180 0.00 -5.43 -7.87
C LEU A 180 -1.22 -6.36 -8.04
N SER A 181 -1.36 -7.40 -7.22
CA SER A 181 -2.43 -8.40 -7.38
C SER A 181 -3.61 -8.32 -6.42
N GLU A 182 -3.42 -7.73 -5.25
CA GLU A 182 -4.43 -7.61 -4.17
C GLU A 182 -5.09 -6.22 -4.13
N GLY A 183 -4.97 -5.48 -5.24
CA GLY A 183 -5.46 -4.13 -5.39
C GLY A 183 -4.47 -3.04 -4.99
N THR A 184 -4.67 -1.85 -5.53
CA THR A 184 -3.71 -0.75 -5.41
C THR A 184 -4.09 0.21 -4.30
N LEU A 185 -5.32 0.72 -4.33
CA LEU A 185 -5.78 1.77 -3.43
C LEU A 185 -7.13 1.38 -2.83
N LYS A 186 -7.26 1.57 -1.53
CA LYS A 186 -8.53 1.51 -0.82
C LYS A 186 -8.82 2.87 -0.19
N VAL A 187 -9.95 3.44 -0.59
CA VAL A 187 -10.54 4.64 0.00
C VAL A 187 -11.67 4.16 0.90
N TRP A 188 -11.45 4.20 2.21
CA TRP A 188 -12.41 3.67 3.18
C TRP A 188 -13.20 4.77 3.89
N SER A 189 -14.01 4.38 4.88
CA SER A 189 -14.91 5.26 5.64
C SER A 189 -14.28 6.62 5.98
N ASN A 190 -14.99 7.71 5.64
CA ASN A 190 -14.56 9.10 5.83
C ASN A 190 -13.22 9.47 5.16
N GLY A 191 -12.70 8.63 4.28
CA GLY A 191 -11.52 8.88 3.47
C GLY A 191 -11.86 9.78 2.28
N ILE A 192 -11.05 10.80 2.04
CA ILE A 192 -11.18 11.68 0.88
C ILE A 192 -9.87 11.63 0.10
N VAL A 193 -9.86 10.98 -1.06
CA VAL A 193 -8.63 10.77 -1.84
C VAL A 193 -8.68 11.50 -3.17
N THR A 194 -7.60 12.21 -3.49
CA THR A 194 -7.38 12.85 -4.79
C THR A 194 -6.23 12.16 -5.53
N LEU A 195 -6.49 11.70 -6.75
CA LEU A 195 -5.49 11.18 -7.69
C LEU A 195 -5.25 12.20 -8.81
N LYS A 196 -4.00 12.65 -8.98
CA LYS A 196 -3.63 13.61 -10.03
C LYS A 196 -3.36 12.94 -11.39
N ASP A 197 -3.32 13.75 -12.46
CA ASP A 197 -3.22 13.29 -13.86
C ASP A 197 -2.06 12.32 -14.14
N ALA A 198 -0.94 12.52 -13.45
CA ALA A 198 0.29 11.73 -13.60
C ALA A 198 0.32 10.44 -12.74
N VAL A 199 -0.74 10.13 -12.00
CA VAL A 199 -0.84 8.82 -11.32
C VAL A 199 -1.07 7.74 -12.36
N SER A 200 -0.29 6.66 -12.30
CA SER A 200 -0.33 5.59 -13.28
C SER A 200 -0.53 4.22 -12.66
N PHE A 201 -1.37 3.40 -13.29
CA PHE A 201 -1.57 2.00 -12.94
C PHE A 201 -1.08 1.15 -14.12
N TYR A 202 -0.32 0.09 -13.89
CA TYR A 202 0.20 -0.77 -14.96
C TYR A 202 0.21 -2.23 -14.55
N ARG A 203 -0.23 -3.11 -15.45
CA ARG A 203 -0.06 -4.57 -15.34
C ARG A 203 -0.53 -5.17 -14.00
N ASN A 204 -1.41 -4.50 -13.26
CA ASN A 204 -2.00 -5.05 -12.06
C ASN A 204 -2.89 -6.23 -12.46
N THR A 205 -2.69 -7.39 -11.84
CA THR A 205 -3.32 -8.67 -12.25
C THR A 205 -4.12 -9.24 -11.10
N ALA A 206 -5.35 -9.68 -11.31
CA ALA A 206 -6.11 -10.34 -10.23
C ALA A 206 -5.40 -11.59 -9.71
N THR A 207 -5.38 -11.76 -8.39
CA THR A 207 -5.23 -13.08 -7.77
C THR A 207 -6.54 -13.86 -8.00
N PRO A 208 -6.51 -15.05 -8.65
CA PRO A 208 -7.69 -15.91 -8.71
C PRO A 208 -8.00 -16.43 -7.29
N SER A 209 -9.21 -16.18 -6.77
CA SER A 209 -9.70 -16.79 -5.53
C SER A 209 -10.95 -17.63 -5.78
N ASP A 210 -11.07 -18.77 -5.11
CA ASP A 210 -12.16 -19.75 -5.28
C ASP A 210 -13.49 -19.34 -4.62
N ASP A 211 -13.51 -18.27 -3.82
CA ASP A 211 -14.73 -17.75 -3.19
C ASP A 211 -15.53 -16.85 -4.14
N ILE A 212 -16.84 -17.14 -4.22
CA ILE A 212 -17.86 -16.46 -5.04
C ILE A 212 -18.04 -14.97 -4.64
N LEU A 213 -17.43 -14.53 -3.54
CA LEU A 213 -17.28 -13.12 -3.19
C LEU A 213 -15.81 -12.71 -3.43
N ASN A 214 -15.58 -11.72 -4.31
CA ASN A 214 -14.36 -10.90 -4.41
C ASN A 214 -13.13 -11.40 -5.22
N GLY A 215 -13.31 -12.30 -6.20
CA GLY A 215 -12.31 -12.61 -7.23
C GLY A 215 -12.21 -11.58 -8.37
N SER A 216 -12.35 -10.29 -8.06
CA SER A 216 -12.51 -9.28 -9.11
C SER A 216 -11.28 -8.37 -9.20
N GLN A 217 -10.75 -8.21 -10.42
CA GLN A 217 -9.71 -7.23 -10.76
C GLN A 217 -10.12 -5.87 -10.19
N ARG A 218 -9.38 -5.27 -9.24
CA ARG A 218 -9.66 -3.94 -8.69
C ARG A 218 -8.37 -3.18 -8.45
N ASN A 219 -8.15 -2.10 -9.20
CA ASN A 219 -7.13 -1.12 -8.89
C ASN A 219 -7.55 -0.28 -7.69
N ILE A 220 -8.82 0.11 -7.62
CA ILE A 220 -9.34 0.96 -6.56
C ILE A 220 -10.57 0.31 -5.93
N ILE A 221 -10.63 0.34 -4.60
CA ILE A 221 -11.82 0.04 -3.81
C ILE A 221 -12.24 1.33 -3.13
N CYS A 222 -13.49 1.75 -3.32
CA CYS A 222 -14.09 2.88 -2.64
C CYS A 222 -15.37 2.47 -1.95
N GLY A 223 -15.44 2.66 -0.64
CA GLY A 223 -16.60 2.29 0.16
C GLY A 223 -16.44 2.70 1.62
N GLY A 224 -17.53 2.65 2.37
CA GLY A 224 -17.57 3.00 3.78
C GLY A 224 -18.35 1.98 4.60
N LYS A 225 -18.48 2.26 5.89
CA LYS A 225 -19.39 1.52 6.78
C LYS A 225 -20.78 2.15 6.73
N ASP A 226 -21.79 1.32 6.51
CA ASP A 226 -23.19 1.72 6.54
C ASP A 226 -23.55 2.45 7.85
N GLY A 227 -24.35 3.52 7.74
CA GLY A 227 -24.85 4.28 8.90
C GLY A 227 -23.97 5.43 9.39
N LEU A 228 -22.83 5.70 8.75
CA LEU A 228 -22.04 6.92 8.99
C LEU A 228 -22.52 8.06 8.08
N LEU A 229 -22.65 9.27 8.64
CA LEU A 229 -23.06 10.49 7.90
C LEU A 229 -22.06 10.97 6.85
N LEU A 230 -20.83 10.46 6.91
CA LEU A 230 -19.72 10.89 6.06
C LEU A 230 -19.28 9.69 5.20
N GLN A 231 -19.32 9.91 3.89
CA GLN A 231 -19.04 8.89 2.88
C GLN A 231 -17.56 8.95 2.44
N ALA A 232 -17.04 7.84 1.92
CA ALA A 232 -15.78 7.84 1.20
C ALA A 232 -15.90 8.71 -0.06
N GLN A 233 -14.82 9.40 -0.43
CA GLN A 233 -14.78 10.25 -1.61
C GLN A 233 -13.51 9.99 -2.41
N LEU A 234 -13.68 9.77 -3.72
CA LEU A 234 -12.59 9.63 -4.66
C LEU A 234 -12.71 10.69 -5.75
N LEU A 235 -11.78 11.64 -5.76
CA LEU A 235 -11.58 12.57 -6.87
C LEU A 235 -10.42 12.04 -7.73
N GLU A 236 -10.72 11.71 -8.98
CA GLU A 236 -9.74 11.14 -9.89
C GLU A 236 -9.59 12.02 -11.13
N GLU A 237 -8.36 12.44 -11.43
CA GLU A 237 -8.01 13.23 -12.63
C GLU A 237 -6.97 12.51 -13.51
N SER A 238 -6.63 11.25 -13.18
CA SER A 238 -5.58 10.44 -13.81
C SER A 238 -5.88 10.07 -15.26
N SER A 239 -4.86 10.26 -16.10
CA SER A 239 -4.87 9.78 -17.48
C SER A 239 -4.99 8.26 -17.62
N SER A 240 -4.73 7.49 -16.55
CA SER A 240 -4.79 6.02 -16.59
C SER A 240 -6.17 5.45 -16.81
N PHE A 241 -7.23 6.22 -16.55
CA PHE A 241 -8.60 5.75 -16.67
C PHE A 241 -9.32 6.29 -17.92
N LYS A 242 -8.72 7.25 -18.62
CA LYS A 242 -9.30 7.86 -19.83
C LYS A 242 -9.43 6.83 -20.95
N GLU A 243 -10.61 6.73 -21.54
CA GLU A 243 -10.82 6.02 -22.80
C GLU A 243 -10.09 6.72 -23.97
N VAL A 244 -9.36 5.98 -24.78
CA VAL A 244 -8.74 6.50 -26.01
C VAL A 244 -9.55 6.00 -27.20
N LYS A 245 -10.14 6.92 -27.99
CA LYS A 245 -10.73 6.58 -29.28
C LYS A 245 -9.63 6.45 -30.32
N VAL A 246 -9.54 5.29 -30.95
CA VAL A 246 -8.70 5.05 -32.13
C VAL A 246 -9.61 4.46 -33.20
N ASP A 247 -9.77 5.16 -34.32
CA ASP A 247 -10.49 4.71 -35.52
C ASP A 247 -11.85 4.04 -35.24
N GLU A 248 -12.85 4.87 -34.90
CA GLU A 248 -14.24 4.48 -34.55
C GLU A 248 -14.39 3.47 -33.38
N SER A 249 -13.30 2.90 -32.89
CA SER A 249 -13.26 1.97 -31.77
C SER A 249 -12.84 2.68 -30.47
N ILE A 250 -13.52 2.33 -29.38
CA ILE A 250 -13.15 2.78 -28.03
C ILE A 250 -12.16 1.76 -27.48
N ILE A 251 -10.89 2.14 -27.33
CA ILE A 251 -9.91 1.33 -26.61
C ILE A 251 -10.13 1.58 -25.12
N GLN A 252 -10.71 0.59 -24.47
CA GLN A 252 -10.94 0.62 -23.03
C GLN A 252 -9.60 0.51 -22.29
N SER A 253 -9.41 1.34 -21.26
CA SER A 253 -8.22 1.26 -20.43
C SER A 253 -8.14 -0.11 -19.72
N ASN A 254 -6.99 -0.78 -19.81
CA ASN A 254 -6.73 -2.01 -19.04
C ASN A 254 -6.66 -1.77 -17.52
N ASN A 255 -6.67 -0.51 -17.09
CA ASN A 255 -6.60 -0.10 -15.67
C ASN A 255 -7.95 0.27 -15.06
N ARG A 256 -9.06 0.08 -15.78
CA ARG A 256 -10.43 0.53 -15.45
C ARG A 256 -11.12 -0.09 -14.22
N TRP A 257 -10.38 -0.72 -13.33
CA TRP A 257 -10.95 -1.61 -12.33
C TRP A 257 -11.22 -0.87 -11.03
N VAL A 258 -12.38 -0.23 -10.91
CA VAL A 258 -12.81 0.47 -9.68
C VAL A 258 -14.05 -0.22 -9.10
N LEU A 259 -13.96 -0.69 -7.86
CA LEU A 259 -15.11 -1.14 -7.06
C LEU A 259 -15.63 0.04 -6.28
N SER A 260 -16.88 0.41 -6.48
CA SER A 260 -17.48 1.52 -5.74
C SER A 260 -18.82 1.10 -5.15
N ASP A 261 -18.93 1.18 -3.83
CA ASP A 261 -20.23 1.09 -3.18
C ASP A 261 -20.95 2.44 -3.30
N SER A 262 -21.97 2.50 -4.17
CA SER A 262 -22.74 3.73 -4.42
C SER A 262 -23.49 4.28 -3.19
N GLY A 263 -23.75 3.46 -2.17
CA GLY A 263 -24.39 3.91 -0.93
C GLY A 263 -23.43 4.63 0.02
N THR A 264 -22.13 4.32 -0.08
CA THR A 264 -21.13 4.73 0.91
C THR A 264 -19.88 5.40 0.31
N CYS A 265 -19.82 5.52 -1.02
CA CYS A 265 -18.75 6.20 -1.76
C CYS A 265 -19.30 7.15 -2.84
N SER A 266 -18.72 8.35 -2.91
CA SER A 266 -18.89 9.31 -4.00
C SER A 266 -17.64 9.38 -4.89
N ILE A 267 -17.81 9.23 -6.20
CA ILE A 267 -16.75 9.35 -7.20
C ILE A 267 -16.88 10.66 -7.98
N PHE A 268 -15.77 11.36 -8.17
CA PHE A 268 -15.68 12.63 -8.89
C PHE A 268 -14.53 12.61 -9.92
N GLY A 269 -14.54 13.58 -10.84
CA GLY A 269 -13.49 13.76 -11.85
C GLY A 269 -13.68 12.86 -13.08
N SER A 270 -12.59 12.43 -13.72
CA SER A 270 -12.64 11.64 -14.97
C SER A 270 -13.39 10.32 -14.77
N LEU A 271 -13.18 9.61 -13.66
CA LEU A 271 -13.92 8.38 -13.33
C LEU A 271 -15.44 8.54 -13.25
N ASN A 272 -15.96 9.73 -12.92
CA ASN A 272 -17.42 9.96 -12.82
C ASN A 272 -18.12 9.98 -14.19
N LEU A 273 -17.35 10.11 -15.28
CA LEU A 273 -17.88 10.13 -16.65
C LEU A 273 -17.78 8.76 -17.34
N GLU A 274 -17.14 7.79 -16.69
CA GLU A 274 -16.85 6.47 -17.26
C GLU A 274 -18.03 5.51 -17.06
N LYS A 275 -18.50 4.89 -18.15
CA LYS A 275 -19.65 3.97 -18.16
C LYS A 275 -19.40 2.62 -17.47
N LEU A 276 -18.22 2.42 -16.89
CA LEU A 276 -17.66 1.11 -16.58
C LEU A 276 -17.25 0.95 -15.10
N LEU A 277 -17.77 1.82 -14.22
CA LEU A 277 -17.72 1.60 -12.78
C LEU A 277 -18.43 0.28 -12.45
N LEU A 278 -17.74 -0.58 -11.70
CA LEU A 278 -18.33 -1.81 -11.18
C LEU A 278 -19.01 -1.43 -9.86
N PHE A 279 -20.33 -1.26 -9.93
CA PHE A 279 -21.21 -1.12 -8.77
C PHE A 279 -21.51 -2.49 -8.16
#